data_AF-A0A3Q0JJ79-F1
#
_entry.id   AF-A0A3Q0JJ79-F1
#
_cell.length_a   1.000
_cell.length_b   1.000
_cell.length_c   1.000
_cell.angle_alpha   90.00
_cell.angle_beta   90.00
_cell.angle_gamma   90.00
#
_symmetry.space_group_name_H-M   'P 1'
#
loop_
_entity.id
_entity.type
_entity.pdbx_description
1 polymer ?
#
loop_
_entity_poly.entity_id
_entity_poly.type
_entity_poly.pdbx_seq_one_letter_code
_entity_poly.pdbx_strand_id
1 'polypeptide(L)'
;MEFWAQSGAYRFCRGYTAVNHVPVLCGSSYKNIGVQKLMDAIVDILPSPTERPALAMFQHFGDSLCARAFKVVHDKHRGAVTFFRIYSGAFKKGQKFYNIHLDQSEQITRLLLAEADDYKEVNEIQCGNIAAVTGLKTTMCGDLICSNEKAYKTARLSYGKASKLSDEELNELFNVRTRIPDPVFFCSIEPPSQDKMRNTNLFDIERLEFT
;
A
#
# COMPACT_ATOMS: atom_id res chain seq x y z
N MET A 1 10.04 -41.08 -26.31
CA MET A 1 10.21 -40.30 -25.07
C MET A 1 9.14 -39.21 -25.01
N GLU A 2 7.89 -39.63 -25.17
CA GLU A 2 6.70 -38.79 -25.08
C GLU A 2 5.87 -39.44 -23.98
N PHE A 3 5.88 -38.88 -22.76
CA PHE A 3 5.05 -39.40 -21.67
C PHE A 3 4.76 -38.37 -20.57
N TRP A 4 4.67 -37.08 -20.91
CA TRP A 4 4.23 -36.02 -19.97
C TRP A 4 3.26 -35.02 -20.61
N ALA A 5 2.35 -35.52 -21.44
CA ALA A 5 1.22 -34.77 -21.95
C ALA A 5 -0.02 -35.66 -21.91
N GLN A 6 -0.60 -35.83 -20.71
CA GLN A 6 -2.05 -36.00 -20.51
C GLN A 6 -2.38 -36.24 -19.03
N SER A 7 -3.45 -35.54 -18.61
CA SER A 7 -4.34 -35.90 -17.49
C SER A 7 -4.01 -35.34 -16.10
N GLY A 8 -4.86 -34.41 -15.67
CA GLY A 8 -5.42 -34.48 -14.32
C GLY A 8 -4.84 -33.50 -13.29
N ALA A 9 -5.47 -32.34 -13.18
CA ALA A 9 -5.79 -31.72 -11.89
C ALA A 9 -4.65 -31.66 -10.85
N TYR A 10 -3.59 -30.90 -11.12
CA TYR A 10 -2.82 -30.29 -10.03
C TYR A 10 -3.57 -29.07 -9.50
N ARG A 11 -4.78 -29.30 -8.99
CA ARG A 11 -5.46 -28.32 -8.14
C ARG A 11 -4.81 -28.45 -6.77
N PHE A 12 -3.58 -27.97 -6.69
CA PHE A 12 -2.79 -28.02 -5.47
C PHE A 12 -3.57 -27.25 -4.39
N CYS A 13 -3.80 -27.92 -3.26
CA CYS A 13 -4.74 -27.48 -2.24
C CYS A 13 -4.47 -26.02 -1.84
N ARG A 14 -5.55 -25.23 -1.91
CA ARG A 14 -5.66 -23.82 -1.52
C ARG A 14 -5.52 -23.67 0.00
N GLY A 15 -4.36 -24.06 0.52
CA GLY A 15 -4.03 -24.22 1.93
C GLY A 15 -2.54 -23.98 2.22
N TYR A 16 -1.84 -23.29 1.32
CA TYR A 16 -0.49 -22.77 1.58
C TYR A 16 -0.61 -21.51 2.45
N THR A 17 -0.79 -21.71 3.75
CA THR A 17 -0.47 -20.63 4.70
C THR A 17 1.03 -20.41 4.64
N ALA A 18 1.44 -19.22 4.20
CA ALA A 18 2.82 -18.81 3.92
C ALA A 18 3.82 -18.93 5.09
N VAL A 19 3.45 -19.59 6.19
CA VAL A 19 4.23 -19.72 7.41
C VAL A 19 4.92 -21.09 7.53
N ASN A 20 4.41 -22.14 6.86
CA ASN A 20 4.91 -23.52 7.07
C ASN A 20 5.72 -24.10 5.90
N HIS A 21 5.47 -23.64 4.67
CA HIS A 21 6.14 -24.15 3.48
C HIS A 21 6.45 -23.02 2.51
N VAL A 22 7.67 -23.01 1.95
CA VAL A 22 8.15 -21.99 1.00
C VAL A 22 8.50 -22.70 -0.32
N PRO A 23 7.66 -22.58 -1.36
CA PRO A 23 7.91 -23.25 -2.63
C PRO A 23 9.07 -22.56 -3.36
N VAL A 24 10.01 -23.36 -3.86
CA VAL A 24 11.17 -22.87 -4.61
C VAL A 24 10.95 -23.15 -6.09
N LEU A 25 10.97 -22.08 -6.89
CA LEU A 25 10.83 -22.12 -8.34
C LEU A 25 12.14 -21.64 -8.97
N CYS A 26 12.61 -22.31 -10.01
CA CYS A 26 13.83 -21.96 -10.74
C CYS A 26 13.47 -21.42 -12.13
N GLY A 27 14.15 -20.35 -12.55
CA GLY A 27 13.96 -19.73 -13.86
C GLY A 27 15.02 -18.68 -14.16
N SER A 28 14.95 -18.12 -15.37
CA SER A 28 15.80 -17.00 -15.78
C SER A 28 14.93 -15.94 -16.45
N SER A 29 14.62 -14.86 -15.71
CA SER A 29 13.83 -13.75 -16.23
C SER A 29 14.51 -13.08 -17.42
N TYR A 30 15.85 -12.98 -17.41
CA TYR A 30 16.62 -12.39 -18.51
C TYR A 30 16.46 -13.16 -19.84
N LYS A 31 16.43 -14.51 -19.78
CA LYS A 31 16.22 -15.35 -20.97
C LYS A 31 14.75 -15.69 -21.22
N ASN A 32 13.82 -15.09 -20.46
CA ASN A 32 12.38 -15.38 -20.50
C ASN A 32 12.04 -16.86 -20.24
N ILE A 33 12.84 -17.57 -19.43
CA ILE A 33 12.62 -18.98 -19.11
C ILE A 33 11.92 -19.09 -17.75
N GLY A 34 10.73 -19.66 -17.72
CA GLY A 34 9.99 -19.97 -16.48
C GLY A 34 9.06 -18.87 -15.96
N VAL A 35 8.96 -17.73 -16.65
CA VAL A 35 8.10 -16.60 -16.23
C VAL A 35 6.62 -17.00 -16.20
N GLN A 36 6.13 -17.72 -17.20
CA GLN A 36 4.73 -18.18 -17.23
C GLN A 36 4.42 -19.13 -16.07
N LYS A 37 5.29 -20.12 -15.82
CA LYS A 37 5.14 -21.06 -14.69
C LYS A 37 5.16 -20.34 -13.35
N LEU A 38 5.94 -19.26 -13.23
CA LEU A 38 5.94 -18.41 -12.04
C LEU A 38 4.61 -17.66 -11.89
N MET A 39 4.03 -17.13 -12.97
CA MET A 39 2.72 -16.47 -12.92
C MET A 39 1.61 -17.45 -12.54
N ASP A 40 1.62 -18.65 -13.08
CA ASP A 40 0.66 -19.70 -12.71
C ASP A 40 0.79 -20.05 -11.22
N ALA A 41 2.02 -20.25 -10.74
CA ALA A 41 2.29 -20.53 -9.33
C ALA A 41 1.87 -19.37 -8.41
N ILE A 42 1.98 -18.12 -8.84
CA ILE A 42 1.49 -16.96 -8.08
C ILE A 42 -0.01 -17.05 -7.86
N VAL A 43 -0.78 -17.39 -8.90
CA VAL A 43 -2.25 -17.52 -8.81
C VAL A 43 -2.65 -18.69 -7.91
N ASP A 44 -1.92 -19.80 -7.98
CA ASP A 44 -2.25 -21.02 -7.25
C ASP A 44 -1.82 -20.97 -5.77
N ILE A 45 -0.70 -20.32 -5.46
CA ILE A 45 -0.05 -20.41 -4.15
C ILE A 45 -0.31 -19.15 -3.30
N LEU A 46 -0.34 -17.95 -3.89
CA LEU A 46 -0.47 -16.73 -3.09
C LEU A 46 -1.90 -16.55 -2.57
N PRO A 47 -2.06 -16.11 -1.31
CA PRO A 47 -3.37 -15.88 -0.74
C PRO A 47 -4.03 -14.67 -1.40
N SER A 48 -5.29 -14.85 -1.74
CA SER A 48 -6.17 -13.74 -2.08
C SER A 48 -6.41 -12.83 -0.86
N PRO A 49 -6.76 -11.55 -1.06
CA PRO A 49 -7.07 -10.63 0.03
C PRO A 49 -8.18 -11.12 0.98
N THR A 50 -9.06 -12.01 0.51
CA THR A 50 -10.13 -12.62 1.31
C THR A 50 -9.61 -13.72 2.23
N GLU A 51 -8.60 -14.48 1.80
CA GLU A 51 -7.99 -15.58 2.58
C GLU A 51 -7.06 -15.07 3.67
N ARG A 52 -6.43 -13.91 3.44
CA ARG A 52 -5.65 -13.20 4.45
C ARG A 52 -6.36 -11.88 4.80
N PRO A 53 -7.41 -11.93 5.64
CA PRO A 53 -8.11 -10.72 6.01
C PRO A 53 -7.13 -9.72 6.62
N ALA A 54 -7.34 -8.45 6.30
CA ALA A 54 -6.62 -7.37 6.95
C ALA A 54 -6.83 -7.44 8.47
N LEU A 55 -6.01 -6.69 9.23
CA LEU A 55 -6.17 -6.59 10.69
C LEU A 55 -7.64 -6.44 11.07
N ALA A 56 -8.10 -7.22 12.06
CA ALA A 56 -9.51 -7.32 12.44
C ALA A 56 -10.18 -5.94 12.61
N MET A 57 -9.42 -4.95 13.10
CA MET A 57 -9.84 -3.55 13.21
C MET A 57 -10.45 -2.96 11.92
N PHE A 58 -9.94 -3.32 10.74
CA PHE A 58 -10.39 -2.73 9.48
C PHE A 58 -11.74 -3.29 9.02
N GLN A 59 -12.14 -4.47 9.52
CA GLN A 59 -13.44 -5.06 9.21
C GLN A 59 -14.58 -4.28 9.88
N HIS A 60 -14.30 -3.59 10.98
CA HIS A 60 -15.27 -2.78 11.72
C HIS A 60 -15.73 -1.52 10.98
N PHE A 61 -15.10 -1.17 9.85
CA PHE A 61 -15.57 -0.09 8.99
C PHE A 61 -16.76 -0.51 8.10
N GLY A 62 -17.03 -1.81 7.95
CA GLY A 62 -18.12 -2.33 7.13
C GLY A 62 -17.98 -1.90 5.67
N ASP A 63 -18.90 -1.08 5.20
CA ASP A 63 -18.92 -0.52 3.84
C ASP A 63 -18.23 0.86 3.75
N SER A 64 -17.82 1.44 4.88
CA SER A 64 -17.13 2.73 4.89
C SER A 64 -15.71 2.59 4.37
N LEU A 65 -15.25 3.56 3.57
CA LEU A 65 -13.86 3.58 3.10
C LEU A 65 -12.90 3.53 4.29
N CYS A 66 -11.97 2.57 4.26
CA CYS A 66 -10.80 2.50 5.12
C CYS A 66 -9.61 2.10 4.24
N ALA A 67 -8.62 2.97 4.15
CA ALA A 67 -7.44 2.75 3.31
C ALA A 67 -6.20 3.34 3.95
N ARG A 68 -5.03 2.85 3.54
CA ARG A 68 -3.75 3.26 4.11
C ARG A 68 -2.76 3.67 3.06
N ALA A 69 -2.19 4.86 3.22
CA ALA A 69 -1.11 5.35 2.39
C ALA A 69 0.17 4.57 2.69
N PHE A 70 0.86 4.07 1.68
CA PHE A 70 2.12 3.34 1.87
C PHE A 70 3.28 3.87 1.02
N LYS A 71 2.97 4.63 -0.04
CA LYS A 71 3.98 5.22 -0.91
C LYS A 71 3.49 6.57 -1.42
N VAL A 72 4.35 7.57 -1.39
CA VAL A 72 4.14 8.86 -2.05
C VAL A 72 5.25 9.03 -3.07
N VAL A 73 4.89 9.33 -4.31
CA VAL A 73 5.83 9.53 -5.41
C VAL A 73 5.53 10.87 -6.06
N HIS A 74 6.56 11.67 -6.34
CA HIS A 74 6.43 12.88 -7.12
C HIS A 74 6.64 12.58 -8.60
N ASP A 75 5.56 12.61 -9.37
CA ASP A 75 5.58 12.52 -10.81
C ASP A 75 5.71 13.91 -11.44
N LYS A 76 6.54 14.05 -12.49
CA LYS A 76 6.81 15.34 -13.14
C LYS A 76 5.58 15.97 -13.78
N HIS A 77 4.64 15.16 -14.27
CA HIS A 77 3.44 15.63 -14.96
C HIS A 77 2.23 15.68 -14.03
N ARG A 78 2.14 14.77 -13.07
CA ARG A 78 0.94 14.58 -12.23
C ARG A 78 1.09 15.11 -10.80
N GLY A 79 2.30 15.54 -10.41
CA GLY A 79 2.60 16.03 -9.07
C GLY A 79 2.71 14.88 -8.07
N ALA A 80 2.32 15.12 -6.81
CA ALA A 80 2.33 14.10 -5.78
C ALA A 80 1.24 13.03 -6.04
N VAL A 81 1.70 11.80 -6.26
CA VAL A 81 0.89 10.58 -6.41
C VAL A 81 1.03 9.74 -5.16
N THR A 82 -0.06 9.58 -4.41
CA THR A 82 -0.10 8.78 -3.19
C THR A 82 -0.78 7.45 -3.47
N PHE A 83 -0.11 6.36 -3.11
CA PHE A 83 -0.61 5.01 -3.24
C PHE A 83 -1.26 4.55 -1.94
N PHE A 84 -2.46 4.01 -2.08
CA PHE A 84 -3.27 3.52 -0.99
C PHE A 84 -3.57 2.03 -1.16
N ARG A 85 -3.47 1.29 -0.06
CA ARG A 85 -4.09 -0.03 0.06
C ARG A 85 -5.48 0.12 0.66
N ILE A 86 -6.51 -0.34 -0.05
CA ILE A 86 -7.90 -0.26 0.41
C ILE A 86 -8.25 -1.54 1.18
N TYR A 87 -8.67 -1.40 2.43
CA TYR A 87 -9.07 -2.53 3.28
C TYR A 87 -10.58 -2.74 3.29
N SER A 88 -11.36 -1.66 3.33
CA SER A 88 -12.82 -1.70 3.37
C SER A 88 -13.39 -0.51 2.59
N GLY A 89 -14.62 -0.68 2.07
CA GLY A 89 -15.29 0.29 1.21
C GLY A 89 -14.66 0.44 -0.18
N ALA A 90 -14.89 1.59 -0.80
CA ALA A 90 -14.38 1.92 -2.13
C ALA A 90 -13.98 3.39 -2.23
N PHE A 91 -12.96 3.67 -3.03
CA PHE A 91 -12.60 5.02 -3.41
C PHE A 91 -13.41 5.45 -4.62
N LYS A 92 -14.03 6.63 -4.55
CA LYS A 92 -14.70 7.27 -5.68
C LYS A 92 -13.97 8.53 -6.10
N LYS A 93 -13.92 8.80 -7.40
CA LYS A 93 -13.37 10.04 -7.94
C LYS A 93 -14.10 11.26 -7.34
N GLY A 94 -13.34 12.25 -6.88
CA GLY A 94 -13.90 13.47 -6.28
C GLY A 94 -14.37 13.33 -4.83
N GLN A 95 -14.30 12.13 -4.23
CA GLN A 95 -14.73 11.90 -2.85
C GLN A 95 -13.81 12.62 -1.86
N LYS A 96 -14.41 13.13 -0.78
CA LYS A 96 -13.69 13.60 0.41
C LYS A 96 -13.46 12.46 1.37
N PHE A 97 -12.27 12.41 1.96
CA PHE A 97 -11.92 11.46 3.01
C PHE A 97 -11.27 12.20 4.17
N TYR A 98 -11.21 11.54 5.31
CA TYR A 98 -10.66 12.01 6.57
C TYR A 98 -9.35 11.28 6.85
N ASN A 99 -8.26 12.01 7.04
CA ASN A 99 -7.00 11.46 7.55
C ASN A 99 -7.09 11.43 9.08
N ILE A 100 -6.99 10.23 9.65
CA ILE A 100 -7.15 10.02 11.10
C ILE A 100 -5.99 10.63 11.88
N HIS A 101 -4.79 10.61 11.32
CA HIS A 101 -3.60 11.06 12.03
C HIS A 101 -3.48 12.59 12.05
N LEU A 102 -3.89 13.24 10.96
CA LEU A 102 -3.81 14.69 10.80
C LEU A 102 -5.10 15.41 11.23
N ASP A 103 -6.14 14.66 11.61
CA ASP A 103 -7.49 15.16 11.89
C ASP A 103 -8.02 16.13 10.83
N GLN A 104 -7.66 15.88 9.57
CA GLN A 104 -7.94 16.76 8.44
C GLN A 104 -8.66 16.00 7.32
N SER A 105 -9.62 16.66 6.69
CA SER A 105 -10.27 16.14 5.49
C SER A 105 -9.56 16.62 4.22
N GLU A 106 -9.27 15.69 3.33
CA GLU A 106 -8.74 15.98 1.98
C GLU A 106 -9.71 15.46 0.91
N GLN A 107 -9.55 15.93 -0.31
CA GLN A 107 -10.37 15.54 -1.45
C GLN A 107 -9.53 14.91 -2.55
N ILE A 108 -10.05 13.83 -3.13
CA ILE A 108 -9.43 13.13 -4.25
C ILE A 108 -9.64 13.94 -5.52
N THR A 109 -8.55 14.42 -6.13
CA THR A 109 -8.64 15.12 -7.42
C THR A 109 -8.83 14.14 -8.56
N ARG A 110 -7.94 13.14 -8.66
CA ARG A 110 -8.01 12.07 -9.67
C ARG A 110 -7.70 10.74 -9.01
N LEU A 111 -8.39 9.71 -9.48
CA LEU A 111 -8.22 8.33 -9.05
C LEU A 111 -7.65 7.55 -10.24
N LEU A 112 -6.50 6.93 -10.02
CA LEU A 112 -5.70 6.27 -11.03
C LEU A 112 -5.48 4.80 -10.65
N LEU A 113 -5.59 3.93 -11.64
CA LEU A 113 -5.10 2.56 -11.58
C LEU A 113 -3.71 2.54 -12.25
N ALA A 114 -2.71 2.09 -11.50
CA ALA A 114 -1.36 1.94 -12.03
C ALA A 114 -1.30 0.65 -12.87
N GLU A 115 -1.13 0.78 -14.19
CA GLU A 115 -0.81 -0.32 -15.09
C GLU A 115 0.71 -0.37 -15.30
N ALA A 116 1.20 -1.32 -16.12
CA ALA A 116 2.63 -1.55 -16.27
C ALA A 116 3.39 -0.35 -16.89
N ASP A 117 2.74 0.38 -17.80
CA ASP A 117 3.35 1.47 -18.56
C ASP A 117 2.70 2.84 -18.29
N ASP A 118 1.39 2.87 -17.99
CA ASP A 118 0.65 4.13 -17.77
C ASP A 118 -0.34 4.05 -16.59
N TYR A 119 -0.86 5.21 -16.21
CA TYR A 119 -1.90 5.38 -15.20
C TYR A 119 -3.25 5.61 -15.87
N LYS A 120 -4.13 4.63 -15.73
CA LYS A 120 -5.51 4.71 -16.22
C LYS A 120 -6.40 5.41 -15.21
N GLU A 121 -7.07 6.48 -15.62
CA GLU A 121 -8.03 7.16 -14.76
C GLU A 121 -9.33 6.37 -14.66
N VAL A 122 -9.77 6.14 -13.42
CA VAL A 122 -10.96 5.33 -13.11
C VAL A 122 -11.88 6.08 -12.16
N ASN A 123 -13.17 5.77 -12.21
CA ASN A 123 -14.17 6.44 -11.37
C ASN A 123 -14.28 5.83 -9.96
N GLU A 124 -14.01 4.54 -9.84
CA GLU A 124 -14.13 3.80 -8.57
C GLU A 124 -13.10 2.67 -8.48
N ILE A 125 -12.54 2.46 -7.29
CA ILE A 125 -11.67 1.32 -6.96
C ILE A 125 -12.16 0.70 -5.65
N GLN A 126 -12.45 -0.60 -5.67
CA GLN A 126 -13.00 -1.36 -4.54
C GLN A 126 -11.91 -1.91 -3.59
N CYS A 127 -12.31 -2.32 -2.38
CA CYS A 127 -11.44 -2.94 -1.39
C CYS A 127 -10.64 -4.14 -1.92
N GLY A 128 -9.46 -4.38 -1.34
CA GLY A 128 -8.52 -5.41 -1.78
C GLY A 128 -7.62 -4.99 -2.94
N ASN A 129 -7.93 -3.87 -3.62
CA ASN A 129 -7.09 -3.28 -4.66
C ASN A 129 -6.15 -2.20 -4.11
N ILE A 130 -5.24 -1.75 -4.98
CA ILE A 130 -4.34 -0.63 -4.75
C ILE A 130 -4.84 0.54 -5.60
N ALA A 131 -4.98 1.71 -4.98
CA ALA A 131 -5.38 2.94 -5.66
C ALA A 131 -4.22 3.93 -5.68
N ALA A 132 -4.02 4.60 -6.81
CA ALA A 132 -3.15 5.77 -6.89
C ALA A 132 -4.03 7.03 -6.93
N VAL A 133 -3.73 8.00 -6.08
CA VAL A 133 -4.51 9.24 -5.94
C VAL A 133 -3.57 10.43 -6.11
N THR A 134 -4.03 11.44 -6.85
CA THR A 134 -3.26 12.69 -7.04
C THR A 134 -3.95 13.86 -6.37
N GLY A 135 -3.16 14.88 -6.01
CA GLY A 135 -3.68 16.16 -5.51
C GLY A 135 -3.82 16.24 -3.99
N LEU A 136 -3.27 15.25 -3.27
CA LEU A 136 -3.12 15.31 -1.82
C LEU A 136 -1.93 16.18 -1.45
N LYS A 137 -2.07 16.93 -0.36
CA LYS A 137 -1.04 17.87 0.09
C LYS A 137 -0.42 17.44 1.41
N THR A 138 -1.24 16.91 2.31
CA THR A 138 -0.81 16.65 3.69
C THR A 138 -0.62 15.16 3.99
N THR A 139 -1.34 14.27 3.30
CA THR A 139 -1.23 12.83 3.53
C THR A 139 0.17 12.28 3.24
N MET A 140 0.74 11.57 4.22
CA MET A 140 2.08 10.97 4.15
C MET A 140 2.04 9.43 4.18
N CYS A 141 3.18 8.81 3.92
CA CYS A 141 3.34 7.35 4.04
C CYS A 141 3.03 6.88 5.47
N GLY A 142 2.22 5.82 5.56
CA GLY A 142 1.81 5.21 6.82
C GLY A 142 0.48 5.72 7.36
N ASP A 143 -0.05 6.83 6.85
CA ASP A 143 -1.30 7.42 7.32
C ASP A 143 -2.52 6.53 7.00
N LEU A 144 -3.44 6.45 7.95
CA LEU A 144 -4.72 5.76 7.81
C LEU A 144 -5.82 6.77 7.50
N ILE A 145 -6.59 6.50 6.46
CA ILE A 145 -7.69 7.36 6.01
C ILE A 145 -9.02 6.63 6.09
N CYS A 146 -10.09 7.41 6.26
CA CYS A 146 -11.47 6.92 6.36
C CYS A 146 -12.45 7.80 5.61
N SER A 147 -13.66 7.29 5.34
CA SER A 147 -14.67 8.07 4.62
C SER A 147 -15.06 9.38 5.33
N ASN A 148 -15.17 9.36 6.65
CA ASN A 148 -15.49 10.54 7.47
C ASN A 148 -15.09 10.28 8.93
N GLU A 149 -15.08 11.33 9.74
CA GLU A 149 -14.73 11.28 11.16
C GLU A 149 -15.70 10.38 11.97
N LYS A 150 -16.99 10.38 11.62
CA LYS A 150 -18.01 9.55 12.29
C LYS A 150 -17.76 8.06 12.09
N ALA A 151 -17.33 7.65 10.91
CA ALA A 151 -17.00 6.27 10.56
C ALA A 151 -15.80 5.80 11.38
N TYR A 152 -14.77 6.64 11.52
CA TYR A 152 -13.63 6.36 12.41
C TYR A 152 -14.08 6.16 13.87
N LYS A 153 -14.86 7.10 14.43
CA LYS A 153 -15.37 6.99 15.81
C LYS A 153 -16.21 5.73 16.02
N THR A 154 -17.08 5.39 15.05
CA THR A 154 -17.93 4.20 15.12
C THR A 154 -17.11 2.92 15.07
N ALA A 155 -16.17 2.82 14.12
CA ALA A 155 -15.28 1.68 13.98
C ALA A 155 -14.43 1.48 15.26
N ARG A 156 -13.85 2.57 15.77
CA ARG A 156 -13.07 2.57 17.02
C ARG A 156 -13.88 2.04 18.21
N LEU A 157 -15.10 2.55 18.43
CA LEU A 157 -15.96 2.10 19.53
C LEU A 157 -16.36 0.62 19.39
N SER A 158 -16.68 0.19 18.16
CA SER A 158 -17.08 -1.20 17.91
C SER A 158 -15.92 -2.18 18.12
N TYR A 159 -14.72 -1.83 17.67
CA TYR A 159 -13.52 -2.64 17.87
C TYR A 159 -13.10 -2.66 19.34
N GLY A 160 -13.06 -1.50 20.02
CA GLY A 160 -12.74 -1.41 21.44
C GLY A 160 -13.63 -2.27 22.34
N LYS A 161 -14.93 -2.34 22.02
CA LYS A 161 -15.87 -3.25 22.73
C LYS A 161 -15.55 -4.74 22.48
N ALA A 162 -15.16 -5.09 21.26
CA ALA A 162 -14.86 -6.48 20.90
C ALA A 162 -13.53 -6.96 21.52
N SER A 163 -12.50 -6.11 21.53
CA SER A 163 -11.16 -6.45 22.00
C SER A 163 -10.89 -6.10 23.46
N LYS A 164 -11.78 -5.35 24.13
CA LYS A 164 -11.64 -4.86 25.51
C LYS A 164 -10.33 -4.07 25.77
N LEU A 165 -9.85 -3.36 24.75
CA LEU A 165 -8.63 -2.54 24.82
C LEU A 165 -8.90 -1.18 25.48
N SER A 166 -7.86 -0.59 26.07
CA SER A 166 -7.92 0.80 26.56
C SER A 166 -7.95 1.81 25.41
N ASP A 167 -8.32 3.06 25.70
CA ASP A 167 -8.35 4.12 24.70
C ASP A 167 -6.95 4.47 24.17
N GLU A 168 -5.91 4.33 24.98
CA GLU A 168 -4.51 4.51 24.58
C GLU A 168 -4.07 3.41 23.60
N GLU A 169 -4.38 2.14 23.88
CA GLU A 169 -4.05 1.02 23.00
C GLU A 169 -4.76 1.13 21.65
N LEU A 170 -6.01 1.60 21.65
CA LEU A 170 -6.74 1.89 20.42
C LEU A 170 -6.10 3.03 19.64
N ASN A 171 -5.74 4.13 20.32
CA ASN A 171 -5.03 5.24 19.68
C ASN A 171 -3.73 4.76 19.04
N GLU A 172 -2.94 3.95 19.74
CA GLU A 172 -1.72 3.37 19.19
C GLU A 172 -2.04 2.53 17.96
N LEU A 173 -2.97 1.58 18.03
CA LEU A 173 -3.31 0.69 16.91
C LEU A 173 -3.74 1.45 15.64
N PHE A 174 -4.59 2.47 15.77
CA PHE A 174 -5.05 3.28 14.63
C PHE A 174 -3.99 4.28 14.14
N ASN A 175 -3.06 4.69 15.00
CA ASN A 175 -1.97 5.61 14.67
C ASN A 175 -0.63 4.93 14.39
N VAL A 176 -0.48 3.61 14.56
CA VAL A 176 0.77 2.89 14.31
C VAL A 176 1.12 3.16 12.87
N ARG A 177 2.11 4.03 12.62
CA ARG A 177 2.75 4.20 11.31
C ARG A 177 3.62 2.98 11.00
N THR A 178 4.05 2.84 9.76
CA THR A 178 5.07 1.84 9.41
C THR A 178 6.26 1.99 10.34
N ARG A 179 6.72 0.89 10.97
CA ARG A 179 7.90 0.92 11.83
C ARG A 179 9.12 1.25 10.99
N ILE A 180 9.65 2.46 11.15
CA ILE A 180 10.86 2.90 10.46
C ILE A 180 12.06 2.42 11.30
N PRO A 181 12.98 1.62 10.74
CA PRO A 181 14.19 1.23 11.44
C PRO A 181 15.14 2.42 11.61
N ASP A 182 15.95 2.39 12.66
CA ASP A 182 16.92 3.46 12.93
C ASP A 182 17.99 3.53 11.83
N PRO A 183 18.46 4.74 11.47
CA PRO A 183 19.53 4.91 10.50
C PRO A 183 20.84 4.32 11.04
N VAL A 184 21.53 3.54 10.21
CA VAL A 184 22.76 2.83 10.61
C VAL A 184 24.01 3.69 10.42
N PHE A 185 23.96 4.69 9.53
CA PHE A 185 25.08 5.58 9.21
C PHE A 185 24.64 7.04 9.21
N PHE A 186 25.59 7.90 9.56
CA PHE A 186 25.43 9.36 9.54
C PHE A 186 26.53 9.95 8.68
N CYS A 187 26.19 10.90 7.82
CA CYS A 187 27.14 11.68 7.03
C CYS A 187 26.81 13.17 7.16
N SER A 188 27.84 14.01 7.11
CA SER A 188 27.70 15.46 7.02
C SER A 188 27.59 15.85 5.55
N ILE A 189 26.57 16.64 5.20
CA ILE A 189 26.40 17.19 3.86
C ILE A 189 26.62 18.69 3.95
N GLU A 190 27.64 19.19 3.25
CA GLU A 190 27.94 20.61 3.18
C GLU A 190 27.59 21.14 1.78
N PRO A 191 26.89 22.29 1.69
CA PRO A 191 26.65 22.92 0.39
C PRO A 191 27.97 23.43 -0.21
N PRO A 192 28.16 23.35 -1.54
CA PRO A 192 29.40 23.80 -2.18
C PRO A 192 29.61 25.32 -2.09
N SER A 193 28.59 26.10 -1.71
CA SER A 193 28.66 27.56 -1.54
C SER A 193 27.52 28.06 -0.64
N GLN A 194 27.70 29.21 0.01
CA GLN A 194 26.67 29.80 0.87
C GLN A 194 25.38 30.17 0.11
N ASP A 195 25.48 30.57 -1.15
CA ASP A 195 24.31 30.90 -1.98
C ASP A 195 23.42 29.69 -2.24
N LYS A 196 24.02 28.50 -2.36
CA LYS A 196 23.30 27.24 -2.57
C LYS A 196 22.76 26.62 -1.28
N MET A 197 23.20 27.10 -0.11
CA MET A 197 22.79 26.57 1.20
C MET A 197 21.27 26.59 1.41
N ARG A 198 20.55 27.55 0.80
CA ARG A 198 19.09 27.66 0.90
C ARG A 198 18.32 26.67 0.01
N ASN A 199 18.97 26.17 -1.04
CA ASN A 199 18.36 25.32 -2.05
C ASN A 199 18.84 23.87 -2.00
N THR A 200 19.81 23.54 -1.13
CA THR A 200 20.26 22.16 -0.91
C THR A 200 19.12 21.35 -0.30
N ASN A 201 18.26 20.80 -1.16
CA ASN A 201 17.25 19.84 -0.74
C ASN A 201 17.86 18.44 -0.75
N LEU A 202 17.36 17.57 0.12
CA LEU A 202 17.76 16.16 0.20
C LEU A 202 17.59 15.42 -1.15
N PHE A 203 16.76 15.95 -2.06
CA PHE A 203 16.49 15.39 -3.39
C PHE A 203 17.57 15.71 -4.44
N ASP A 204 18.45 16.70 -4.22
CA ASP A 204 19.58 16.96 -5.13
C ASP A 204 20.69 15.91 -4.99
N ILE A 205 20.60 15.04 -3.99
CA ILE A 205 21.57 13.99 -3.65
C ILE A 205 21.53 12.82 -4.65
N GLU A 206 20.39 12.50 -5.26
CA GLU A 206 20.32 11.44 -6.30
C GLU A 206 21.13 11.76 -7.56
N ARG A 207 21.59 13.00 -7.73
CA ARG A 207 22.47 13.43 -8.81
C ARG A 207 23.94 13.55 -8.43
N LEU A 208 24.30 13.33 -7.16
CA LEU A 208 25.69 13.23 -6.76
C LEU A 208 26.13 11.80 -7.01
N GLU A 209 26.63 11.55 -8.22
CA GLU A 209 27.39 10.35 -8.53
C GLU A 209 28.48 10.18 -7.47
N PHE A 210 28.47 9.03 -6.79
CA PHE A 210 29.61 8.55 -6.03
C PHE A 210 30.73 8.22 -7.01
N THR A 211 31.49 9.22 -7.43
CA THR A 211 32.83 9.05 -8.03
C THR A 211 33.89 8.98 -6.96
#